data_AF-A0A380K0G0-F1
#
_entry.id   AF-A0A380K0G0-F1
#
_cell.length_a   1.000
_cell.length_b   1.000
_cell.length_c   1.000
_cell.angle_alpha   90.00
_cell.angle_beta   90.00
_cell.angle_gamma   90.00
#
_symmetry.space_group_name_H-M   'P 1'
#
loop_
_entity.id
_entity.type
_entity.pdbx_description
1 polymer ?
#
loop_
_entity_poly.entity_id
_entity_poly.type
_entity_poly.pdbx_seq_one_letter_code
_entity_poly.pdbx_strand_id
1 'polypeptide(L)' 'MDTSAADHCEVGRYLEYQDIYLPTTKKYVQLVKNHYPFIRPVICASGDKFIADETKKRALNHDFKADICDMEGAAIGLDL' A
#
# COMPACT_ATOMS: atom_id res chain seq x y z
N MET A 1 -6.73 -4.33 -6.76
CA MET A 1 -7.68 -3.35 -7.34
C MET A 1 -8.66 -3.03 -6.24
N ASP A 2 -8.86 -1.76 -5.89
CA ASP A 2 -9.80 -1.39 -4.81
C ASP A 2 -11.23 -1.86 -5.14
N THR A 3 -11.80 -2.72 -4.29
CA THR A 3 -13.16 -3.27 -4.42
C THR A 3 -14.16 -2.58 -3.50
N SER A 4 -13.75 -1.56 -2.76
CA SER A 4 -14.56 -0.87 -1.75
C SER A 4 -15.94 -0.42 -2.24
N ALA A 5 -16.03 0.04 -3.49
CA ALA A 5 -17.29 0.45 -4.11
C ALA A 5 -18.27 -0.73 -4.31
N ALA A 6 -17.77 -1.94 -4.59
CA ALA A 6 -18.60 -3.14 -4.71
C ALA A 6 -18.93 -3.73 -3.32
N ASP A 7 -17.96 -3.68 -2.39
CA ASP A 7 -18.07 -4.28 -1.06
C ASP A 7 -18.74 -3.35 -0.03
N HIS A 8 -19.04 -2.10 -0.41
CA HIS A 8 -19.65 -1.08 0.42
C HIS A 8 -18.88 -0.85 1.73
N CYS A 9 -17.55 -0.80 1.63
CA CYS A 9 -16.63 -0.64 2.75
C CYS A 9 -15.69 0.56 2.57
N GLU A 10 -14.73 0.72 3.48
CA GLU A 10 -13.73 1.79 3.42
C GLU A 10 -12.84 1.67 2.17
N VAL A 11 -12.36 2.79 1.62
CA VAL A 11 -11.47 2.78 0.44
C VAL A 11 -10.19 1.99 0.73
N GLY A 12 -9.85 1.04 -0.14
CA GLY A 12 -8.67 0.19 0.01
C GLY A 12 -8.85 -1.00 0.96
N ARG A 13 -10.05 -1.19 1.53
CA ARG A 13 -10.35 -2.29 2.44
C ARG A 13 -10.62 -3.58 1.69
N TYR A 14 -9.89 -4.64 2.06
CA TYR A 14 -10.23 -6.03 1.74
C TYR A 14 -10.76 -6.71 3.00
N LEU A 15 -11.92 -7.34 2.90
CA LEU A 15 -12.66 -7.86 4.06
C LEU A 15 -11.95 -9.04 4.75
N GLU A 16 -11.06 -9.71 4.03
CA GLU A 16 -10.21 -10.82 4.48
C GLU A 16 -9.08 -10.37 5.42
N TYR A 17 -8.74 -9.08 5.41
CA TYR A 17 -7.68 -8.52 6.22
C TYR A 17 -8.23 -7.75 7.42
N GLN A 18 -7.40 -7.48 8.43
CA GLN A 18 -7.86 -6.78 9.65
C GLN A 18 -7.90 -5.27 9.50
N ASP A 19 -7.12 -4.70 8.59
CA ASP A 19 -7.03 -3.25 8.36
C ASP A 19 -7.12 -2.91 6.86
N ILE A 20 -7.07 -1.62 6.50
CA ILE A 20 -6.92 -1.12 5.12
C ILE A 20 -5.49 -1.33 4.58
N TYR A 21 -4.55 -1.72 5.44
CA TYR A 21 -3.17 -2.02 5.07
C TYR A 21 -2.95 -3.51 4.86
N LEU A 22 -2.40 -3.85 3.71
CA LEU A 22 -1.98 -5.22 3.38
C LEU A 22 -0.57 -5.47 3.92
N PRO A 23 -0.41 -6.41 4.87
CA PRO A 23 0.91 -6.73 5.41
C PRO A 23 1.72 -7.51 4.37
N THR A 24 3.01 -7.20 4.26
CA THR A 24 3.95 -8.03 3.51
C THR A 24 4.54 -9.13 4.39
N THR A 25 5.12 -10.14 3.76
CA THR A 25 5.74 -11.28 4.47
C THR A 25 6.95 -10.83 5.32
N LYS A 26 6.74 -10.78 6.64
CA LYS A 26 7.71 -10.30 7.66
C LYS A 26 9.12 -10.90 7.51
N LYS A 27 9.22 -12.17 7.10
CA LYS A 27 10.50 -12.87 6.86
C LYS A 27 11.36 -12.14 5.83
N TYR A 28 10.78 -11.72 4.71
CA TYR A 28 11.53 -11.04 3.65
C TYR A 28 11.84 -9.59 4.02
N VAL A 29 10.91 -8.89 4.68
CA VAL A 29 11.17 -7.55 5.21
C VAL A 29 12.36 -7.57 6.17
N GLN A 30 12.40 -8.53 7.10
CA GLN A 30 13.51 -8.64 8.04
C GLN A 30 14.83 -9.00 7.36
N LEU A 31 14.81 -9.87 6.35
CA LEU A 31 15.99 -10.21 5.55
C LEU A 31 16.57 -8.96 4.89
N VAL A 32 15.74 -8.16 4.22
CA VAL A 32 16.20 -6.91 3.58
C VAL A 32 16.77 -5.95 4.61
N LYS A 33 16.10 -5.75 5.76
CA LYS A 33 16.59 -4.86 6.82
C LYS A 33 17.93 -5.30 7.42
N ASN A 34 18.18 -6.60 7.49
CA ASN A 34 19.45 -7.14 8.01
C ASN A 34 20.61 -6.89 7.04
N HIS A 35 20.38 -7.05 5.73
CA HIS A 35 21.42 -6.85 4.71
C HIS A 35 21.60 -5.38 4.32
N TYR A 36 20.52 -4.59 4.37
CA TYR A 36 20.48 -3.20 3.92
C TYR A 36 19.80 -2.33 4.99
N PRO A 37 20.45 -2.08 6.14
CA PRO A 37 19.84 -1.37 7.27
C PRO A 37 19.51 0.09 6.96
N PHE A 38 20.07 0.65 5.88
CA PHE A 38 19.79 2.00 5.40
C PHE A 38 18.51 2.08 4.55
N ILE A 39 17.96 0.95 4.09
CA ILE A 39 16.67 0.92 3.40
C ILE A 39 15.57 1.05 4.46
N ARG A 40 14.86 2.17 4.42
CA ARG A 40 13.73 2.41 5.30
C ARG A 40 12.50 1.62 4.82
N PRO A 41 11.72 0.99 5.72
CA PRO A 41 10.40 0.50 5.38
C PRO A 41 9.47 1.69 5.03
N VAL A 42 8.53 1.45 4.13
CA VAL A 42 7.61 2.45 3.60
C VAL A 42 6.19 1.91 3.49
N ILE A 43 5.20 2.79 3.51
CA ILE A 43 3.82 2.50 3.12
C ILE A 43 3.65 2.88 1.65
N CYS A 44 3.21 1.93 0.82
CA CYS A 44 2.91 2.16 -0.59
C CYS A 44 1.39 2.23 -0.80
N ALA A 45 0.90 3.35 -1.36
CA ALA A 45 -0.46 3.43 -1.89
C ALA A 45 -0.47 2.98 -3.36
N SER A 46 -1.24 1.94 -3.67
CA SER A 46 -1.29 1.36 -5.01
C SER A 46 -2.66 1.54 -5.64
N GLY A 47 -2.73 1.98 -6.89
CA GLY A 47 -4.00 2.21 -7.58
C GLY A 47 -3.86 2.28 -9.10
N ASP A 48 -4.97 2.29 -9.82
CA ASP A 48 -5.01 2.15 -11.29
C ASP A 48 -4.65 3.43 -12.08
N LYS A 49 -4.16 4.47 -11.41
CA LYS A 49 -3.92 5.79 -12.01
C LYS A 49 -2.51 6.29 -11.78
N PHE A 50 -1.92 6.85 -12.82
CA PHE A 50 -0.69 7.62 -12.71
C PHE A 50 -0.91 8.93 -11.93
N ILE A 51 -0.20 9.11 -10.80
CA ILE A 51 -0.33 10.29 -9.94
C ILE A 51 0.78 11.30 -10.21
N ALA A 52 0.52 12.23 -11.14
CA ALA A 52 1.43 13.34 -11.44
C ALA A 52 1.23 14.58 -10.55
N ASP A 53 0.02 14.75 -10.01
CA ASP A 53 -0.42 15.96 -9.30
C ASP A 53 0.01 15.98 -7.83
N GLU A 54 0.50 17.13 -7.35
CA GLU A 54 0.99 17.30 -5.98
C GLU A 54 -0.13 17.21 -4.94
N THR A 55 -1.31 17.77 -5.23
CA THR A 55 -2.45 17.73 -4.32
C THR A 55 -2.89 16.29 -4.07
N LYS A 56 -2.94 15.47 -5.13
CA LYS A 56 -3.22 14.03 -5.03
C LYS A 56 -2.15 13.28 -4.23
N LYS A 57 -0.86 13.59 -4.43
CA LYS A 57 0.23 13.00 -3.62
C LYS A 57 0.07 13.35 -2.14
N ARG A 58 -0.27 14.60 -1.83
CA ARG A 58 -0.52 15.06 -0.44
C ARG A 58 -1.73 14.39 0.17
N ALA A 59 -2.81 14.19 -0.60
CA ALA A 59 -3.99 13.45 -0.14
C ALA A 59 -3.63 12.01 0.21
N LEU A 60 -2.91 11.29 -0.66
CA LEU A 60 -2.46 9.92 -0.38
C LEU A 60 -1.63 9.81 0.91
N ASN A 61 -0.71 10.76 1.12
CA ASN A 61 0.08 10.81 2.35
C ASN A 61 -0.78 11.15 3.58
N HIS A 62 -1.71 12.11 3.46
CA HIS A 62 -2.58 12.50 4.56
C HIS A 62 -3.51 11.36 5.00
N ASP A 63 -4.19 10.74 4.03
CA ASP A 63 -5.26 9.77 4.26
C ASP A 63 -4.72 8.39 4.61
N PHE A 64 -3.66 7.94 3.93
CA PHE A 64 -3.12 6.57 4.06
C PHE A 64 -1.71 6.52 4.63
N LYS A 65 -1.14 7.65 5.06
CA LYS A 65 0.27 7.76 5.52
C LYS A 65 1.26 7.21 4.49
N ALA A 66 0.89 7.22 3.21
CA ALA A 66 1.68 6.68 2.13
C ALA A 66 2.97 7.50 1.92
N ASP A 67 4.10 6.80 1.86
CA ASP A 67 5.40 7.36 1.54
C ASP A 67 5.64 7.44 0.03
N ILE A 68 5.10 6.44 -0.68
CA ILE A 68 5.23 6.26 -2.12
C ILE A 68 3.89 5.80 -2.71
N CYS A 69 3.76 5.91 -4.03
CA CYS A 69 2.63 5.33 -4.75
C CYS A 69 3.08 4.63 -6.03
N ASP A 70 2.38 3.55 -6.38
CA ASP A 70 2.57 2.79 -7.62
C ASP A 70 1.22 2.36 -8.21
N MET A 71 1.25 1.44 -9.19
CA MET A 71 0.04 0.98 -9.86
C MET A 71 -0.32 -0.49 -9.63
N GLU A 72 0.55 -1.28 -8.98
CA GLU A 72 0.39 -2.74 -8.89
C GLU A 72 0.74 -3.36 -7.53
N GLY A 73 1.52 -2.69 -6.66
CA GLY A 73 2.08 -3.26 -5.45
C GLY A 73 1.06 -3.86 -4.48
N ALA A 74 -0.12 -3.25 -4.32
CA ALA A 74 -1.17 -3.82 -3.47
C ALA A 74 -1.77 -5.10 -4.06
N ALA A 75 -1.95 -5.17 -5.38
CA ALA A 75 -2.48 -6.37 -6.04
C ALA A 75 -1.50 -7.54 -5.90
N ILE A 76 -0.19 -7.28 -6.07
CA ILE A 76 0.85 -8.29 -5.86
C ILE A 76 0.87 -8.76 -4.40
N GLY A 77 0.65 -7.85 -3.44
CA GLY A 77 0.63 -8.18 -2.01
C GLY A 77 -0.59 -8.98 -1.55
N LEU A 78 -1.72 -8.91 -2.26
CA LEU A 78 -2.93 -9.70 -1.95
C LEU A 78 -2.76 -11.18 -2.24
N ASP A 79 -2.02 -11.51 -3.32
CA ASP A 79 -1.82 -12.88 -3.77
C ASP A 79 -0.63 -13.58 -3.08
N LEU A 80 -0.07 -12.99 -2.02
CA LEU A 80 1.10 -13.47 -1.26
C LEU A 80 0.78 -13.77 0.21
#